data_AF-A0A1Y3N7H9-F1
#
_entry.id   AF-A0A1Y3N7H9-F1
#
_cell.length_a   1.000
_cell.length_b   1.000
_cell.length_c   1.000
_cell.angle_alpha   90.00
_cell.angle_beta   90.00
_cell.angle_gamma   90.00
#
_symmetry.space_group_name_H-M   'P 1'
#
loop_
_entity.id
_entity.type
_entity.pdbx_description
1 polymer ?
#
loop_
_entity_poly.entity_id
_entity_poly.type
_entity_poly.pdbx_seq_one_letter_code
_entity_poly.pdbx_strand_id
1 'polypeptide(L)'
;MKLSNCIITLCTIASATALPFKRAEKCNNEILSMLQSCNSDCSVFSSEKCQNFFSNPFDIDSGCDTLSKEEKNTLYITVKEKQAISSLYCYKDTDGNQCPFINVLNNKDNLTEEAFMKIITDTCKSENCVNLTVEAISQTLNTAKYIQSAYQNYLDWYENGIQYLQTQCIL
;
A
#
# COMPACT_ATOMS: atom_id res chain seq x y z
N MET A 1 -21.12 33.05 -59.96
CA MET A 1 -22.19 32.65 -59.01
C MET A 1 -22.56 31.22 -59.36
N LYS A 2 -22.43 30.18 -58.54
CA LYS A 2 -22.76 30.05 -57.12
C LYS A 2 -21.76 29.12 -56.43
N LEU A 3 -21.20 29.58 -55.31
CA LEU A 3 -20.58 28.75 -54.29
C LEU A 3 -21.72 28.06 -53.53
N SER A 4 -21.79 26.73 -53.58
CA SER A 4 -22.69 25.97 -52.72
C SER A 4 -21.93 25.55 -51.48
N ASN A 5 -22.23 26.26 -50.39
CA ASN A 5 -21.81 25.99 -49.03
C ASN A 5 -22.51 24.75 -48.45
N CYS A 6 -21.84 24.19 -47.43
CA CYS A 6 -22.42 23.61 -46.20
C CYS A 6 -23.03 22.19 -46.34
N ILE A 7 -22.80 21.22 -45.44
CA ILE A 7 -22.38 21.24 -44.02
C ILE A 7 -21.57 19.96 -43.75
N ILE A 8 -20.36 20.10 -43.22
CA ILE A 8 -19.67 19.01 -42.53
C ILE A 8 -20.33 18.93 -41.15
N THR A 9 -21.18 17.92 -40.94
CA THR A 9 -21.70 17.59 -39.61
C THR A 9 -20.57 16.97 -38.80
N LEU A 10 -19.76 17.83 -38.18
CA LEU A 10 -18.74 17.44 -37.21
C LEU A 10 -19.40 16.92 -35.93
N CYS A 11 -18.93 15.75 -35.51
CA CYS A 11 -19.34 15.00 -34.33
C CYS A 11 -19.47 15.89 -33.08
N THR A 12 -20.62 15.82 -32.41
CA THR A 12 -20.76 16.19 -31.00
C THR A 12 -21.30 15.00 -30.21
N ILE A 13 -20.49 13.95 -30.09
CA ILE A 13 -20.62 12.96 -29.02
C ILE A 13 -19.52 13.23 -28.00
N ALA A 14 -19.58 14.40 -27.37
CA ALA A 14 -19.02 14.59 -26.04
C ALA A 14 -20.26 14.65 -25.14
N SER A 15 -20.48 13.83 -24.11
CA SER A 15 -19.65 13.82 -22.90
C SER A 15 -20.19 12.80 -21.88
N ALA A 16 -20.63 11.59 -22.26
CA ALA A 16 -21.07 10.62 -21.24
C ALA A 16 -19.90 10.00 -20.46
N THR A 17 -18.70 9.98 -21.06
CA THR A 17 -17.49 9.37 -20.50
C THR A 17 -16.67 10.30 -19.60
N ALA A 18 -16.92 11.61 -19.63
CA ALA A 18 -16.14 12.58 -18.84
C ALA A 18 -16.52 12.61 -17.35
N LEU A 19 -17.78 12.28 -17.00
CA LEU A 19 -18.25 12.30 -15.62
C LEU A 19 -17.72 11.13 -14.78
N PRO A 20 -17.73 9.87 -15.27
CA PRO A 20 -17.13 8.74 -14.54
C PRO A 20 -15.63 8.92 -14.31
N PHE A 21 -14.91 9.42 -15.31
CA PHE A 21 -13.46 9.67 -15.20
C PHE A 21 -13.12 10.66 -14.08
N LYS A 22 -13.84 11.80 -14.00
CA LYS A 22 -13.63 12.79 -12.93
C LYS A 22 -13.94 12.22 -11.52
N ARG A 23 -14.87 11.27 -11.42
CA ARG A 23 -15.21 10.62 -10.14
C ARG A 23 -14.14 9.62 -9.71
N ALA A 24 -13.62 8.82 -10.65
CA ALA A 24 -12.51 7.92 -10.39
C ALA A 24 -11.24 8.68 -9.96
N GLU A 25 -10.90 9.77 -10.66
CA GLU A 25 -9.77 10.63 -10.31
C GLU A 25 -9.92 11.25 -8.90
N LYS A 26 -11.13 11.75 -8.59
CA LYS A 26 -11.43 12.27 -7.25
C LYS A 26 -11.23 11.22 -6.16
N CYS A 27 -11.80 10.03 -6.34
CA CYS A 27 -11.64 8.92 -5.38
C CYS A 27 -10.15 8.59 -5.16
N ASN A 28 -9.37 8.46 -6.23
CA ASN A 28 -7.94 8.17 -6.14
C ASN A 28 -7.20 9.23 -5.30
N ASN A 29 -7.48 10.51 -5.55
CA ASN A 29 -6.85 11.61 -4.82
C ASN A 29 -7.26 11.61 -3.33
N GLU A 30 -8.52 11.32 -3.02
CA GLU A 30 -8.97 11.24 -1.62
C GLU A 30 -8.34 10.07 -0.88
N ILE A 31 -8.24 8.89 -1.51
CA ILE A 31 -7.54 7.73 -0.94
C ILE A 31 -6.08 8.08 -0.68
N LEU A 32 -5.37 8.66 -1.65
CA LEU A 32 -3.96 9.03 -1.49
C LEU A 32 -3.75 10.09 -0.40
N SER A 33 -4.65 11.08 -0.32
CA SER A 33 -4.62 12.11 0.72
C SER A 33 -4.85 11.51 2.11
N MET A 34 -5.85 10.64 2.26
CA MET A 34 -6.12 9.97 3.53
C MET A 34 -4.97 9.05 3.92
N LEU A 35 -4.39 8.33 2.97
CA LEU A 35 -3.23 7.47 3.18
C LEU A 35 -2.04 8.28 3.68
N GLN A 36 -1.75 9.44 3.08
CA GLN A 36 -0.69 10.33 3.54
C GLN A 36 -0.97 10.84 4.96
N SER A 37 -2.20 11.28 5.24
CA SER A 37 -2.60 11.76 6.56
C SER A 37 -2.47 10.66 7.61
N CYS A 38 -2.95 9.46 7.34
CA CYS A 38 -2.97 8.35 8.29
C CYS A 38 -1.58 7.76 8.56
N ASN A 39 -0.61 8.01 7.69
CA ASN A 39 0.77 7.56 7.86
C ASN A 39 1.71 8.69 8.33
N SER A 40 1.17 9.84 8.73
CA SER A 40 1.98 11.00 9.16
C SER A 40 2.65 10.78 10.52
N ASP A 41 1.94 10.22 11.49
CA ASP A 41 2.46 9.81 12.78
C ASP A 41 1.58 8.73 13.43
N CYS A 42 2.05 8.14 14.53
CA CYS A 42 1.39 7.02 15.19
C CYS A 42 0.12 7.38 15.97
N SER A 43 -0.01 8.63 16.42
CA SER A 43 -1.24 9.10 17.08
C SER A 43 -2.38 9.27 16.06
N VAL A 44 -2.05 9.74 14.85
CA VAL A 44 -3.02 9.84 13.75
C VAL A 44 -3.33 8.46 13.20
N PHE A 45 -2.33 7.61 12.98
CA PHE A 45 -2.50 6.23 12.51
C PHE A 45 -3.48 5.45 13.39
N SER A 46 -3.33 5.53 14.71
CA SER A 46 -4.18 4.82 15.68
C SER A 46 -5.57 5.43 15.89
N SER A 47 -5.85 6.59 15.27
CA SER A 47 -7.17 7.23 15.37
C SER A 47 -8.27 6.37 14.73
N GLU A 48 -9.48 6.46 15.28
CA GLU A 48 -10.66 5.78 14.74
C GLU A 48 -10.89 6.08 13.25
N LYS A 49 -10.68 7.34 12.85
CA LYS A 49 -10.79 7.77 11.45
C LYS A 49 -9.88 6.96 10.53
N CYS A 50 -8.62 6.78 10.92
CA CYS A 50 -7.65 6.04 10.12
C CYS A 50 -7.90 4.54 10.14
N GLN A 51 -8.26 3.97 11.29
CA GLN A 51 -8.61 2.55 11.38
C GLN A 51 -9.86 2.19 10.54
N ASN A 52 -10.84 3.09 10.51
CA ASN A 52 -12.02 2.93 9.63
C ASN A 52 -11.64 3.03 8.15
N PHE A 53 -10.80 4.01 7.78
CA PHE A 53 -10.30 4.13 6.41
C PHE A 53 -9.53 2.87 5.97
N PHE A 54 -8.63 2.35 6.79
CA PHE A 54 -7.89 1.15 6.45
C PHE A 54 -8.78 -0.10 6.34
N SER A 55 -9.88 -0.14 7.09
CA SER A 55 -10.87 -1.22 7.00
C SER A 55 -11.66 -1.15 5.70
N ASN A 56 -12.13 0.05 5.33
CA ASN A 56 -12.97 0.28 4.14
C ASN A 56 -12.49 1.52 3.36
N PRO A 57 -11.41 1.43 2.57
CA PRO A 57 -10.80 2.61 1.95
C PRO A 57 -11.67 3.27 0.87
N PHE A 58 -12.65 2.56 0.33
CA PHE A 58 -13.55 3.05 -0.72
C PHE A 58 -14.79 3.76 -0.19
N ASP A 59 -15.06 3.70 1.13
CA ASP A 59 -16.19 4.39 1.75
C ASP A 59 -15.92 5.90 1.92
N ILE A 60 -14.71 6.36 1.57
CA ILE A 60 -14.30 7.76 1.67
C ILE A 60 -15.10 8.68 0.75
N ASP A 61 -15.48 8.19 -0.45
CA ASP A 61 -16.24 8.95 -1.43
C ASP A 61 -17.12 8.04 -2.30
N SER A 62 -18.37 8.45 -2.52
CA SER A 62 -19.29 7.74 -3.41
C SER A 62 -18.79 7.62 -4.87
N GLY A 63 -17.85 8.46 -5.30
CA GLY A 63 -17.18 8.35 -6.59
C GLY A 63 -16.33 7.09 -6.73
N CYS A 64 -15.90 6.48 -5.62
CA CYS A 64 -15.17 5.22 -5.61
C CYS A 64 -15.98 4.04 -6.18
N ASP A 65 -17.31 4.14 -6.25
CA ASP A 65 -18.17 3.12 -6.88
C ASP A 65 -17.96 3.01 -8.39
N THR A 66 -17.43 4.05 -9.02
CA THR A 66 -17.16 4.06 -10.46
C THR A 66 -15.84 3.42 -10.86
N LEU A 67 -14.99 3.07 -9.88
CA LEU A 67 -13.74 2.38 -10.14
C LEU A 67 -14.01 0.96 -10.65
N SER A 68 -13.24 0.55 -11.65
CA SER A 68 -13.19 -0.83 -12.09
C SER A 68 -12.68 -1.74 -10.96
N LYS A 69 -12.93 -3.05 -11.10
CA LYS A 69 -12.43 -4.05 -10.15
C LYS A 69 -10.90 -4.02 -10.04
N GLU A 70 -10.21 -3.78 -11.15
CA GLU A 70 -8.75 -3.72 -11.21
C GLU A 70 -8.22 -2.48 -10.45
N GLU A 71 -8.80 -1.30 -10.69
CA GLU A 71 -8.43 -0.08 -9.96
C GLU A 71 -8.67 -0.22 -8.45
N LYS A 72 -9.83 -0.76 -8.05
CA LYS A 72 -10.12 -1.05 -6.64
C LYS A 72 -9.08 -2.02 -6.07
N ASN A 73 -8.71 -3.08 -6.79
CA ASN A 73 -7.72 -4.02 -6.31
C ASN A 73 -6.35 -3.36 -6.09
N THR A 74 -5.87 -2.58 -7.07
CA THR A 74 -4.57 -1.87 -6.98
C THR A 74 -4.52 -0.86 -5.83
N LEU A 75 -5.60 -0.10 -5.61
CA LEU A 75 -5.67 0.82 -4.49
C LEU A 75 -5.76 0.09 -3.16
N TYR A 76 -6.56 -0.97 -3.10
CA TYR A 76 -6.74 -1.76 -1.89
C TYR A 76 -5.43 -2.37 -1.40
N ILE A 77 -4.67 -3.04 -2.28
CA ILE A 77 -3.38 -3.63 -1.93
C ILE A 77 -2.37 -2.56 -1.50
N THR A 78 -2.37 -1.40 -2.16
CA THR A 78 -1.50 -0.27 -1.78
C THR A 78 -1.84 0.25 -0.39
N VAL A 79 -3.14 0.41 -0.08
CA VAL A 79 -3.60 0.83 1.25
C VAL A 79 -3.19 -0.19 2.32
N LYS A 80 -3.36 -1.49 2.04
CA LYS A 80 -3.00 -2.56 2.98
C LYS A 80 -1.51 -2.68 3.23
N GLU A 81 -0.68 -2.53 2.19
CA GLU A 81 0.77 -2.50 2.36
C GLU A 81 1.20 -1.33 3.25
N LYS A 82 0.68 -0.13 2.99
CA LYS A 82 0.99 1.04 3.83
C LYS A 82 0.47 0.88 5.26
N GLN A 83 -0.72 0.29 5.45
CA GLN A 83 -1.23 -0.03 6.78
C GLN A 83 -0.25 -0.95 7.53
N ALA A 84 0.19 -2.04 6.90
CA ALA A 84 1.08 -3.01 7.51
C ALA A 84 2.45 -2.41 7.87
N ILE A 85 3.01 -1.60 6.97
CA ILE A 85 4.26 -0.86 7.22
C ILE A 85 4.11 0.13 8.38
N SER A 86 2.99 0.87 8.45
CA SER A 86 2.76 1.82 9.54
C SER A 86 2.53 1.12 10.87
N SER A 87 1.87 -0.05 10.88
CA SER A 87 1.76 -0.88 12.09
C SER A 87 3.14 -1.26 12.64
N LEU A 88 4.11 -1.60 11.78
CA LEU A 88 5.49 -1.83 12.21
C LEU A 88 6.11 -0.58 12.82
N TYR A 89 6.05 0.57 12.12
CA TYR A 89 6.65 1.82 12.60
C TYR A 89 6.08 2.27 13.95
N CYS A 90 4.79 2.05 14.16
CA CYS A 90 4.07 2.50 15.33
C CYS A 90 4.03 1.52 16.48
N TYR A 91 4.35 0.25 16.24
CA TYR A 91 4.51 -0.71 17.31
C TYR A 91 5.75 -0.39 18.15
N LYS A 92 5.56 -0.42 19.47
CA LYS A 92 6.63 -0.45 20.45
C LYS A 92 6.34 -1.54 21.46
N ASP A 93 7.37 -2.26 21.89
CA ASP A 93 7.25 -3.20 22.99
C ASP A 93 7.10 -2.48 24.34
N THR A 94 7.04 -3.25 25.43
CA THR A 94 6.89 -2.73 26.79
C THR A 94 8.06 -1.84 27.23
N ASP A 95 9.23 -2.02 26.62
CA ASP A 95 10.44 -1.26 26.91
C ASP A 95 10.58 -0.05 25.95
N GLY A 96 9.62 0.15 25.06
CA GLY A 96 9.60 1.23 24.08
C GLY A 96 10.43 0.97 22.82
N ASN A 97 10.94 -0.24 22.64
CA ASN A 97 11.73 -0.61 21.45
C ASN A 97 10.82 -0.96 20.27
N GLN A 98 11.30 -0.66 19.07
CA GLN A 98 10.62 -1.03 17.84
C GLN A 98 10.99 -2.43 17.37
N CYS A 99 10.18 -2.98 16.46
CA CYS A 99 10.50 -4.25 15.81
C CYS A 99 11.79 -4.16 14.98
N PRO A 100 12.70 -5.15 15.06
CA PRO A 100 13.97 -5.14 14.33
C PRO A 100 13.81 -4.93 12.82
N PHE A 101 12.74 -5.45 12.23
CA PHE A 101 12.48 -5.34 10.78
C PHE A 101 12.38 -3.90 10.26
N ILE A 102 12.08 -2.90 11.10
CA ILE A 102 12.15 -1.49 10.69
C ILE A 102 13.53 -1.12 10.14
N ASN A 103 14.60 -1.77 10.62
CA ASN A 103 15.95 -1.53 10.13
C ASN A 103 16.13 -1.93 8.66
N VAL A 104 15.36 -2.91 8.16
CA VAL A 104 15.31 -3.23 6.72
C VAL A 104 14.67 -2.09 5.95
N LEU A 105 13.57 -1.53 6.47
CA LEU A 105 12.82 -0.45 5.82
C LEU A 105 13.60 0.86 5.77
N ASN A 106 14.42 1.14 6.80
CA ASN A 106 15.22 2.36 6.90
C ASN A 106 16.56 2.29 6.15
N ASN A 107 17.12 1.10 5.89
CA ASN A 107 18.47 0.94 5.32
C ASN A 107 18.47 0.29 3.92
N LYS A 108 17.40 0.46 3.13
CA LYS A 108 17.18 -0.26 1.87
C LYS A 108 18.30 -0.08 0.82
N ASP A 109 19.05 1.01 0.86
CA ASP A 109 20.08 1.29 -0.16
C ASP A 109 21.42 0.59 0.10
N ASN A 110 21.66 0.06 1.32
CA ASN A 110 22.93 -0.55 1.72
C ASN A 110 22.76 -1.91 2.43
N LEU A 111 21.63 -2.58 2.22
CA LEU A 111 21.31 -3.82 2.91
C LEU A 111 21.98 -5.02 2.22
N THR A 112 22.77 -5.78 2.98
CA THR A 112 23.29 -7.09 2.54
C THR A 112 22.36 -8.22 2.96
N GLU A 113 22.46 -9.38 2.29
CA GLU A 113 21.63 -10.55 2.62
C GLU A 113 21.89 -11.04 4.06
N GLU A 114 23.16 -11.04 4.47
CA GLU A 114 23.56 -11.38 5.84
C GLU A 114 22.94 -10.43 6.87
N ALA A 115 22.98 -9.11 6.60
CA ALA A 115 22.37 -8.11 7.47
C ALA A 115 20.85 -8.27 7.53
N PHE A 116 20.21 -8.51 6.38
CA PHE A 116 18.78 -8.81 6.29
C PHE A 116 18.43 -10.04 7.15
N MET A 117 19.12 -11.16 6.98
CA MET A 117 18.84 -12.39 7.72
C MET A 117 19.11 -12.25 9.21
N LYS A 118 20.12 -11.46 9.62
CA LYS A 118 20.32 -11.13 11.03
C LYS A 118 19.12 -10.36 11.59
N ILE A 119 18.58 -9.38 10.86
CA ILE A 119 17.39 -8.62 11.28
C ILE A 119 16.15 -9.52 11.38
N ILE A 120 15.95 -10.41 10.42
CA ILE A 120 14.87 -11.41 10.44
C ILE A 120 15.02 -12.32 11.67
N THR A 121 16.23 -12.79 11.96
CA THR A 121 16.49 -13.64 13.13
C THR A 121 16.23 -12.89 14.44
N ASP A 122 16.68 -11.62 14.53
CA ASP A 122 16.43 -10.78 15.70
C ASP A 122 14.93 -10.53 15.93
N THR A 123 14.11 -10.54 14.86
CA THR A 123 12.65 -10.41 14.93
C THR A 123 11.98 -11.58 15.66
N CYS A 124 12.56 -12.79 15.65
CA CYS A 124 12.03 -13.96 16.37
C CYS A 124 11.92 -13.76 17.89
N LYS A 125 12.52 -12.71 18.46
CA LYS A 125 12.49 -12.46 19.91
C LYS A 125 11.14 -11.93 20.40
N SER A 126 10.22 -11.59 19.50
CA SER A 126 8.89 -11.07 19.84
C SER A 126 7.83 -11.57 18.86
N GLU A 127 6.80 -12.23 19.38
CA GLU A 127 5.69 -12.78 18.59
C GLU A 127 4.95 -11.67 17.83
N ASN A 128 4.70 -10.54 18.47
CA ASN A 128 4.10 -9.38 17.82
C ASN A 128 4.96 -8.89 16.66
N CYS A 129 6.29 -8.83 16.82
CA CYS A 129 7.18 -8.42 15.74
C CYS A 129 7.24 -9.44 14.62
N VAL A 130 7.18 -10.74 14.93
CA VAL A 130 7.05 -11.80 13.90
C VAL A 130 5.77 -11.56 13.10
N ASN A 131 4.62 -11.44 13.76
CA ASN A 131 3.32 -11.26 13.11
C ASN A 131 3.27 -9.99 12.24
N LEU A 132 3.71 -8.86 12.78
CA LEU A 132 3.75 -7.59 12.06
C LEU A 132 4.72 -7.63 10.86
N THR A 133 5.86 -8.30 11.01
CA THR A 133 6.84 -8.43 9.94
C THR A 133 6.32 -9.33 8.83
N VAL A 134 5.72 -10.48 9.17
CA VAL A 134 5.10 -11.39 8.20
C VAL A 134 4.00 -10.67 7.42
N GLU A 135 3.13 -9.92 8.10
CA GLU A 135 2.07 -9.14 7.45
C GLU A 135 2.67 -8.10 6.49
N ALA A 136 3.63 -7.30 6.93
CA ALA A 136 4.23 -6.26 6.10
C ALA A 136 4.96 -6.82 4.87
N ILE A 137 5.74 -7.90 5.04
CA ILE A 137 6.41 -8.56 3.92
C ILE A 137 5.37 -9.17 2.96
N SER A 138 4.33 -9.84 3.50
CA SER A 138 3.28 -10.46 2.68
C SER A 138 2.54 -9.43 1.83
N GLN A 139 2.18 -8.28 2.42
CA GLN A 139 1.53 -7.21 1.66
C GLN A 139 2.47 -6.59 0.62
N THR A 140 3.76 -6.44 0.94
CA THR A 140 4.76 -5.93 -0.01
C THR A 140 4.92 -6.87 -1.22
N LEU A 141 5.05 -8.18 -0.97
CA LEU A 141 5.10 -9.20 -2.02
C LEU A 141 3.80 -9.23 -2.84
N ASN A 142 2.65 -9.07 -2.19
CA ASN A 142 1.38 -9.00 -2.88
C ASN A 142 1.30 -7.77 -3.79
N THR A 143 1.66 -6.58 -3.31
CA THR A 143 1.69 -5.36 -4.14
C THR A 143 2.64 -5.49 -5.32
N ALA A 144 3.82 -6.09 -5.12
CA ALA A 144 4.83 -6.27 -6.17
C ALA A 144 4.34 -7.11 -7.37
N LYS A 145 3.29 -7.94 -7.20
CA LYS A 145 2.65 -8.68 -8.31
C LYS A 145 1.87 -7.79 -9.26
N TYR A 146 1.39 -6.64 -8.78
CA TYR A 146 0.51 -5.73 -9.52
C TYR A 146 1.22 -4.45 -9.93
N ILE A 147 2.25 -4.05 -9.18
CA ILE A 147 3.05 -2.85 -9.45
C ILE A 147 4.46 -3.30 -9.79
N GLN A 148 4.92 -2.97 -11.00
CA GLN A 148 6.30 -3.19 -11.43
C GLN A 148 7.22 -2.33 -10.55
N SER A 149 7.65 -2.90 -9.43
CA SER A 149 8.33 -2.16 -8.37
C SER A 149 9.85 -2.31 -8.48
N ALA A 150 10.57 -1.31 -7.98
CA ALA A 150 12.03 -1.29 -7.90
C ALA A 150 12.63 -2.32 -6.92
N TYR A 151 11.81 -3.19 -6.33
CA TYR A 151 12.21 -4.11 -5.26
C TYR A 151 12.56 -5.53 -5.73
N GLN A 152 12.68 -5.78 -7.05
CA GLN A 152 12.94 -7.15 -7.55
C GLN A 152 14.12 -7.84 -6.85
N ASN A 153 15.17 -7.10 -6.49
CA ASN A 153 16.35 -7.64 -5.80
C ASN A 153 16.09 -8.11 -4.35
N TYR A 154 14.97 -7.70 -3.73
CA TYR A 154 14.63 -8.05 -2.35
C TYR A 154 13.46 -9.02 -2.23
N LEU A 155 12.76 -9.35 -3.33
CA LEU A 155 11.60 -10.25 -3.28
C LEU A 155 12.01 -11.64 -2.79
N ASP A 156 13.10 -12.19 -3.31
CA ASP A 156 13.61 -13.50 -2.88
C ASP A 156 13.99 -13.49 -1.38
N TRP A 157 14.61 -12.40 -0.90
CA TRP A 157 14.93 -12.25 0.52
C TRP A 157 13.68 -12.18 1.38
N TYR A 158 12.66 -11.48 0.93
CA TYR A 158 11.36 -11.37 1.60
C TYR A 158 10.63 -12.71 1.67
N GLU A 159 10.63 -13.49 0.60
CA GLU A 159 10.07 -14.84 0.59
C GLU A 159 10.82 -15.78 1.56
N ASN A 160 12.15 -15.79 1.48
CA ASN A 160 13.00 -16.56 2.39
C ASN A 160 12.84 -16.12 3.85
N GLY A 161 12.71 -14.82 4.09
CA GLY A 161 12.49 -14.23 5.40
C GLY A 161 11.17 -14.67 6.02
N ILE A 162 10.06 -14.63 5.27
CA ILE A 162 8.77 -15.17 5.74
C ILE A 162 8.90 -16.66 6.08
N GLN A 163 9.49 -17.45 5.19
CA GLN A 163 9.64 -18.89 5.43
C GLN A 163 10.46 -19.16 6.69
N TYR A 164 11.54 -18.41 6.91
CA TYR A 164 12.33 -18.50 8.13
C TYR A 164 11.49 -18.14 9.36
N LEU A 165 10.78 -17.01 9.33
CA LEU A 165 9.94 -16.57 10.45
C LEU A 165 8.89 -17.62 10.83
N GLN A 166 8.22 -18.19 9.83
CA GLN A 166 7.14 -19.16 10.03
C GLN A 166 7.62 -20.55 10.49
N THR A 167 8.86 -20.93 10.18
CA THR A 167 9.38 -22.27 10.49
C THR A 167 10.32 -22.31 11.69
N GLN A 168 11.05 -21.22 11.95
CA GLN A 168 12.11 -21.18 12.96
C GLN A 168 11.74 -20.33 14.18
N CYS A 169 10.85 -19.33 14.06
CA CYS A 169 10.44 -18.52 15.21
C CYS A 169 9.23 -19.14 15.96
N ILE A 170 9.23 -20.44 16.24
CA ILE A 170 8.16 -21.07 17.02
C ILE A 170 8.11 -20.40 18.40
N LEU A 171 7.06 -19.61 18.64
CA LEU A 171 6.78 -18.89 19.88
C LEU A 171 5.47 -19.41 20.48
#